data_AF-A0A7Y4RI05-F1
#
_entry.id   AF-A0A7Y4RI05-F1
#
_cell.length_a   1.000
_cell.length_b   1.000
_cell.length_c   1.000
_cell.angle_alpha   90.00
_cell.angle_beta   90.00
_cell.angle_gamma   90.00
#
_symmetry.space_group_name_H-M   'P 1'
#
loop_
_entity.id
_entity.type
_entity.pdbx_description
1 polymer ?
#
loop_
_entity_poly.entity_id
_entity_poly.type
_entity_poly.pdbx_seq_one_letter_code
_entity_poly.pdbx_strand_id
1 'polypeptide(L)'
;MIELIIIVVSAVLLFAITLWKRRSPTTLREIPALTRLLHTLGLSIEDGTRLHISLGSGSLLDARGGSAFAGLAMLRHIAERTSVSDEPSVASAGDPALGLLTQDTLQAGYKAAGVNELYVPTTGRVTGLSPFGYAAGAMYISKNENVSANIMIGHFGPEAALLTEASDRENVVSIGASDELSGQAVLFANTNDALVGEELFATGAYLGAGPSHTASLTVQDIMRWLVISALLGGAAAKFFGVI
;
A
#
# COMPACT_ATOMS: atom_id res chain seq x y z
N MET A 1 2.59 -27.50 -12.26
CA MET A 1 3.46 -28.08 -11.21
C MET A 1 4.48 -27.06 -10.69
N ILE A 2 5.20 -26.33 -11.54
CA ILE A 2 6.20 -25.33 -11.11
C ILE A 2 5.56 -24.23 -10.25
N GLU A 3 4.41 -23.69 -10.66
CA GLU A 3 3.68 -22.68 -9.87
C GLU A 3 3.34 -23.16 -8.45
N LEU A 4 2.85 -24.39 -8.33
CA LEU A 4 2.55 -25.00 -7.02
C LEU A 4 3.81 -25.14 -6.16
N ILE A 5 4.94 -25.53 -6.76
CA ILE A 5 6.22 -25.62 -6.05
C ILE A 5 6.63 -24.24 -5.53
N ILE A 6 6.53 -23.20 -6.37
CA ILE A 6 6.87 -21.82 -5.97
C ILE A 6 5.97 -21.37 -4.81
N ILE A 7 4.67 -21.64 -4.86
CA ILE A 7 3.72 -21.30 -3.80
C ILE A 7 4.09 -22.02 -2.50
N VAL A 8 4.33 -23.33 -2.55
CA VAL A 8 4.67 -24.14 -1.37
C VAL A 8 6.00 -23.69 -0.77
N VAL A 9 7.02 -23.48 -1.59
CA VAL A 9 8.34 -22.99 -1.14
C VAL A 9 8.20 -21.60 -0.51
N SER A 10 7.46 -20.69 -1.13
CA SER A 10 7.22 -19.34 -0.60
C SER A 10 6.49 -19.39 0.75
N ALA A 11 5.48 -20.25 0.88
CA ALA A 11 4.73 -20.43 2.12
C ALA A 11 5.61 -21.01 3.24
N VAL A 12 6.43 -22.01 2.94
CA VAL A 12 7.37 -22.61 3.91
C VAL A 12 8.43 -21.59 4.34
N LEU A 13 9.02 -20.84 3.40
CA LEU A 13 9.98 -19.79 3.70
C LEU A 13 9.34 -18.69 4.56
N LEU A 14 8.13 -18.24 4.20
CA LEU A 14 7.41 -17.24 4.98
C LEU A 14 7.15 -17.71 6.40
N PHE A 15 6.69 -18.94 6.59
CA PHE A 15 6.46 -19.51 7.92
C PHE A 15 7.75 -19.58 8.74
N ALA A 16 8.81 -20.17 8.18
CA ALA A 16 10.09 -20.32 8.86
C ALA A 16 10.73 -18.97 9.23
N ILE A 17 10.75 -18.02 8.29
CA ILE A 17 11.33 -16.68 8.53
C ILE A 17 10.47 -15.89 9.51
N THR A 18 9.14 -16.04 9.49
CA THR A 18 8.26 -15.38 10.48
C THR A 18 8.58 -15.86 11.90
N LEU A 19 8.78 -17.16 12.10
CA LEU A 19 9.19 -17.70 13.40
C LEU A 19 10.56 -17.20 13.84
N TRP A 20 11.49 -17.08 12.90
CA TRP A 20 12.83 -16.56 13.18
C TRP A 20 12.80 -15.07 13.56
N LYS A 21 12.09 -14.24 12.79
CA LYS A 21 11.97 -12.79 13.03
C LYS A 21 11.24 -12.44 14.32
N ARG A 22 10.40 -13.33 14.85
CA ARG A 22 9.84 -13.18 16.22
C ARG A 22 10.91 -13.14 17.30
N ARG A 23 12.05 -13.80 17.09
CA ARG A 23 13.15 -13.88 18.07
C ARG A 23 14.29 -12.91 17.77
N SER A 24 14.44 -12.51 16.51
CA SER A 24 15.50 -11.61 16.05
C SER A 24 14.90 -10.51 15.17
N PRO A 25 14.50 -9.36 15.75
CA PRO A 25 13.99 -8.25 14.96
C PRO A 25 15.07 -7.73 14.02
N THR A 26 14.73 -7.57 12.73
CA THR A 26 15.64 -7.04 11.71
C THR A 26 15.48 -5.53 11.58
N THR A 27 16.59 -4.80 11.58
CA THR A 27 16.60 -3.37 11.23
C THR A 27 16.37 -3.21 9.73
N LEU A 28 15.34 -2.46 9.35
CA LEU A 28 15.03 -2.15 7.96
C LEU A 28 15.81 -0.89 7.52
N ARG A 29 16.12 -0.79 6.22
CA ARG A 29 16.66 0.44 5.61
C ARG A 29 15.68 1.59 5.83
N GLU A 30 16.14 2.83 5.89
CA GLU A 30 15.21 3.96 5.88
C GLU A 30 14.64 4.19 4.47
N ILE A 31 13.32 4.30 4.36
CA ILE A 31 12.61 4.68 3.14
C ILE A 31 12.01 6.07 3.37
N PRO A 32 12.50 7.12 2.68
CA PRO A 32 12.09 8.50 2.93
C PRO A 32 10.57 8.71 2.94
N ALA A 33 9.88 8.13 1.95
CA ALA A 33 8.42 8.22 1.84
C ALA A 33 7.69 7.59 3.03
N LEU A 34 8.19 6.48 3.60
CA LEU A 34 7.58 5.87 4.80
C LEU A 34 7.92 6.66 6.07
N THR A 35 9.10 7.25 6.16
CA THR A 35 9.44 8.18 7.24
C THR A 35 8.52 9.40 7.21
N ARG A 36 8.28 9.97 6.02
CA ARG A 36 7.32 11.06 5.82
C ARG A 36 5.91 10.64 6.19
N LEU A 37 5.46 9.45 5.76
CA LEU A 37 4.15 8.90 6.09
C LEU A 37 3.93 8.84 7.61
N LEU A 38 4.89 8.29 8.36
CA LEU A 38 4.80 8.17 9.82
C LEU A 38 4.75 9.54 10.50
N HIS A 39 5.55 10.50 10.03
CA HIS A 39 5.54 11.87 10.52
C HIS A 39 4.20 12.56 10.26
N THR A 40 3.69 12.49 9.02
CA THR A 40 2.42 13.10 8.64
C THR A 40 1.23 12.45 9.35
N LEU A 41 1.29 11.14 9.62
CA LEU A 41 0.31 10.45 10.45
C LEU A 41 0.29 11.04 11.88
N GLY A 42 1.44 11.25 12.50
CA GLY A 42 1.53 11.90 13.81
C GLY A 42 0.94 13.30 13.80
N LEU A 43 1.36 14.13 12.82
CA LEU A 43 0.84 15.49 12.65
C LEU A 43 -0.67 15.51 12.45
N SER A 44 -1.24 14.59 11.66
CA SER A 44 -2.69 14.56 11.45
C SER A 44 -3.47 14.35 12.76
N ILE A 45 -2.94 13.50 13.64
CA ILE A 45 -3.54 13.21 14.95
C ILE A 45 -3.39 14.43 15.88
N GLU A 46 -2.22 15.08 15.88
CA GLU A 46 -1.94 16.26 16.70
C GLU A 46 -2.75 17.49 16.27
N ASP A 47 -2.89 17.72 14.97
CA ASP A 47 -3.60 18.87 14.38
C ASP A 47 -5.13 18.66 14.30
N GLY A 48 -5.63 17.47 14.63
CA GLY A 48 -7.06 17.13 14.48
C GLY A 48 -7.53 17.13 13.02
N THR A 49 -6.64 16.77 12.09
CA THR A 49 -6.95 16.63 10.66
C THR A 49 -6.98 15.15 10.28
N ARG A 50 -7.43 14.81 9.07
CA ARG A 50 -7.45 13.40 8.61
C ARG A 50 -6.50 13.09 7.48
N LEU A 51 -6.21 11.81 7.36
CA LEU A 51 -5.57 11.20 6.20
C LEU A 51 -6.61 10.63 5.24
N HIS A 52 -6.37 10.78 3.95
CA HIS A 52 -7.10 10.06 2.90
C HIS A 52 -6.21 8.97 2.30
N ILE A 53 -6.70 7.73 2.31
CA ILE A 53 -6.02 6.59 1.70
C ILE A 53 -6.73 6.24 0.39
N SER A 54 -6.05 6.49 -0.71
CA SER A 54 -6.51 6.17 -2.06
C SER A 54 -5.93 4.83 -2.49
N LEU A 55 -6.76 3.80 -2.63
CA LEU A 55 -6.33 2.42 -2.93
C LEU A 55 -6.22 2.10 -4.42
N GLY A 56 -6.63 3.04 -5.28
CA GLY A 56 -6.60 2.88 -6.73
C GLY A 56 -7.75 2.00 -7.25
N SER A 57 -7.66 1.60 -8.53
CA SER A 57 -8.71 0.84 -9.23
C SER A 57 -8.27 -0.59 -9.59
N GLY A 58 -7.34 -1.15 -8.82
CA GLY A 58 -6.84 -2.51 -9.03
C GLY A 58 -7.86 -3.56 -8.66
N SER A 59 -8.05 -4.56 -9.52
CA SER A 59 -8.87 -5.72 -9.18
C SER A 59 -8.11 -6.66 -8.25
N LEU A 60 -8.80 -7.23 -7.27
CA LEU A 60 -8.24 -8.26 -6.39
C LEU A 60 -8.09 -9.62 -7.09
N LEU A 61 -8.74 -9.79 -8.24
CA LEU A 61 -8.85 -11.07 -8.95
C LEU A 61 -7.81 -11.24 -10.06
N ASP A 62 -6.99 -10.23 -10.31
CA ASP A 62 -5.93 -10.28 -11.31
C ASP A 62 -4.53 -10.12 -10.67
N ALA A 63 -3.50 -10.02 -11.50
CA ALA A 63 -2.12 -9.89 -11.05
C ALA A 63 -1.84 -8.62 -10.21
N ARG A 64 -2.75 -7.64 -10.20
CA ARG A 64 -2.64 -6.36 -9.48
C ARG A 64 -3.13 -6.46 -8.02
N GLY A 65 -3.74 -7.58 -7.64
CA GLY A 65 -4.27 -7.77 -6.29
C GLY A 65 -3.21 -7.61 -5.19
N GLY A 66 -1.94 -7.88 -5.50
CA GLY A 66 -0.83 -7.71 -4.55
C GLY A 66 -0.72 -6.27 -4.02
N SER A 67 -0.82 -5.26 -4.89
CA SER A 67 -0.67 -3.86 -4.48
C SER A 67 -1.88 -3.37 -3.69
N ALA A 68 -3.08 -3.83 -4.06
CA ALA A 68 -4.31 -3.60 -3.31
C ALA A 68 -4.23 -4.19 -1.89
N PHE A 69 -3.72 -5.42 -1.72
CA PHE A 69 -3.52 -6.00 -0.39
C PHE A 69 -2.48 -5.25 0.45
N ALA A 70 -1.41 -4.75 -0.16
CA ALA A 70 -0.44 -3.90 0.54
C ALA A 70 -1.10 -2.59 1.01
N GLY A 71 -1.93 -1.96 0.16
CA GLY A 71 -2.73 -0.79 0.51
C GLY A 71 -3.71 -1.05 1.66
N LEU A 72 -4.43 -2.17 1.64
CA LEU A 72 -5.33 -2.58 2.73
C LEU A 72 -4.56 -2.87 4.03
N ALA A 73 -3.40 -3.52 3.95
CA ALA A 73 -2.56 -3.77 5.12
C ALA A 73 -2.09 -2.46 5.76
N MET A 74 -1.71 -1.46 4.96
CA MET A 74 -1.41 -0.11 5.43
C MET A 74 -2.64 0.56 6.04
N LEU A 75 -3.77 0.54 5.33
CA LEU A 75 -5.02 1.16 5.78
C LEU A 75 -5.43 0.65 7.15
N ARG A 76 -5.33 -0.66 7.43
CA ARG A 76 -5.69 -1.22 8.73
C ARG A 76 -4.93 -0.57 9.89
N HIS A 77 -3.63 -0.31 9.71
CA HIS A 77 -2.78 0.26 10.75
C HIS A 77 -3.00 1.76 10.90
N ILE A 78 -3.25 2.47 9.79
CA ILE A 78 -3.59 3.88 9.84
C ILE A 78 -4.97 4.06 10.51
N ALA A 79 -5.95 3.23 10.16
CA ALA A 79 -7.28 3.24 10.76
C ALA A 79 -7.23 2.96 12.26
N GLU A 80 -6.47 1.96 12.69
CA GLU A 80 -6.25 1.67 14.11
C GLU A 80 -5.70 2.90 14.85
N ARG A 81 -4.66 3.55 14.33
CA ARG A 81 -4.00 4.69 14.99
C ARG A 81 -4.79 5.99 14.93
N THR A 82 -5.58 6.22 13.89
CA THR A 82 -6.38 7.44 13.71
C THR A 82 -7.82 7.31 14.21
N SER A 83 -8.31 6.11 14.52
CA SER A 83 -9.70 5.90 14.97
C SER A 83 -10.09 6.67 16.24
N VAL A 84 -9.10 7.07 17.05
CA VAL A 84 -9.28 7.83 18.29
C VAL A 84 -8.96 9.33 18.14
N SER A 85 -8.59 9.81 16.95
CA SER A 85 -8.38 11.23 16.70
C SER A 85 -9.69 11.96 16.39
N ASP A 86 -9.66 13.29 16.43
CA ASP A 86 -10.82 14.13 16.13
C ASP A 86 -11.38 13.88 14.72
N GLU A 87 -10.48 13.69 13.75
CA GLU A 87 -10.83 13.34 12.37
C GLU A 87 -10.12 12.04 11.96
N PRO A 88 -10.80 10.87 12.06
CA PRO A 88 -10.22 9.59 11.66
C PRO A 88 -9.96 9.49 10.16
N SER A 89 -9.06 8.59 9.76
CA SER A 89 -8.73 8.38 8.35
C SER A 89 -9.92 7.91 7.52
N VAL A 90 -9.99 8.36 6.27
CA VAL A 90 -10.97 7.91 5.26
C VAL A 90 -10.26 7.21 4.11
N ALA A 91 -10.97 6.35 3.40
CA ALA A 91 -10.40 5.61 2.28
C ALA A 91 -11.32 5.54 1.07
N SER A 92 -10.71 5.49 -0.12
CA SER A 92 -11.41 5.32 -1.38
C SER A 92 -10.86 4.15 -2.19
N ALA A 93 -11.75 3.47 -2.90
CA ALA A 93 -11.44 2.37 -3.81
C ALA A 93 -12.11 2.56 -5.19
N GLY A 94 -11.43 2.08 -6.23
CA GLY A 94 -11.89 2.14 -7.62
C GLY A 94 -12.46 0.83 -8.16
N ASP A 95 -12.69 -0.15 -7.28
CA ASP A 95 -13.24 -1.47 -7.59
C ASP A 95 -14.26 -1.88 -6.51
N PRO A 96 -15.37 -2.58 -6.85
CA PRO A 96 -16.39 -2.95 -5.88
C PRO A 96 -15.90 -3.90 -4.79
N ALA A 97 -15.10 -4.91 -5.14
CA ALA A 97 -14.59 -5.88 -4.17
C ALA A 97 -13.55 -5.23 -3.25
N LEU A 98 -12.68 -4.39 -3.82
CA LEU A 98 -11.76 -3.58 -3.05
C LEU A 98 -12.50 -2.61 -2.11
N GLY A 99 -13.61 -2.01 -2.56
CA GLY A 99 -14.46 -1.15 -1.74
C GLY A 99 -15.05 -1.86 -0.51
N LEU A 100 -15.54 -3.09 -0.69
CA LEU A 100 -16.02 -3.90 0.44
C LEU A 100 -14.89 -4.23 1.42
N LEU A 101 -13.72 -4.63 0.91
CA LEU A 101 -12.55 -4.87 1.78
C LEU A 101 -12.04 -3.59 2.44
N THR A 102 -12.21 -2.43 1.80
CA THR A 102 -11.85 -1.13 2.38
C THR A 102 -12.67 -0.86 3.63
N GLN A 103 -13.99 -1.08 3.55
CA GLN A 103 -14.90 -0.93 4.69
C GLN A 103 -14.57 -1.92 5.81
N ASP A 104 -14.42 -3.20 5.47
CA ASP A 104 -14.03 -4.25 6.44
C ASP A 104 -12.69 -3.94 7.11
N THR A 105 -11.71 -3.46 6.35
CA THR A 105 -10.37 -3.10 6.85
C THR A 105 -10.41 -1.89 7.78
N LEU A 106 -11.19 -0.86 7.44
CA LEU A 106 -11.42 0.28 8.32
C LEU A 106 -12.07 -0.20 9.63
N GLN A 107 -13.15 -0.96 9.55
CA GLN A 107 -13.84 -1.50 10.72
C GLN A 107 -12.91 -2.35 11.60
N ALA A 108 -12.07 -3.17 10.99
CA ALA A 108 -11.05 -3.95 11.70
C ALA A 108 -10.05 -3.05 12.45
N GLY A 109 -9.67 -1.91 11.88
CA GLY A 109 -8.85 -0.90 12.54
C GLY A 109 -9.53 -0.29 13.77
N TYR A 110 -10.78 0.18 13.63
CA TYR A 110 -11.58 0.69 14.75
C TYR A 110 -11.75 -0.37 15.86
N LYS A 111 -12.00 -1.63 15.48
CA LYS A 111 -12.11 -2.75 16.41
C LYS A 111 -10.80 -3.02 17.14
N ALA A 112 -9.66 -2.95 16.44
CA ALA A 112 -8.34 -3.13 17.05
C ALA A 112 -8.03 -2.03 18.07
N ALA A 113 -8.47 -0.80 17.80
CA ALA A 113 -8.37 0.33 18.72
C ALA A 113 -9.40 0.31 19.87
N GLY A 114 -10.35 -0.63 19.87
CA GLY A 114 -11.36 -0.76 20.92
C GLY A 114 -12.51 0.25 20.84
N VAL A 115 -12.70 0.92 19.69
CA VAL A 115 -13.72 1.97 19.46
C VAL A 115 -14.63 1.63 18.27
N ASN A 116 -15.02 0.36 18.15
CA ASN A 116 -15.82 -0.13 17.02
C ASN A 116 -17.17 0.58 16.87
N GLU A 117 -17.73 1.10 17.96
CA GLU A 117 -18.96 1.90 17.99
C GLU A 117 -18.84 3.25 17.28
N LEU A 118 -17.63 3.77 17.09
CA LEU A 118 -17.37 5.00 16.34
C LEU A 118 -17.23 4.77 14.84
N TYR A 119 -17.20 3.51 14.39
CA TYR A 119 -17.04 3.19 12.97
C TYR A 119 -18.28 3.59 12.16
N VAL A 120 -18.07 4.40 11.12
CA VAL A 120 -19.11 4.77 10.16
C VAL A 120 -18.77 4.16 8.80
N PRO A 121 -19.63 3.33 8.20
CA PRO A 121 -19.36 2.68 6.92
C PRO A 121 -19.02 3.62 5.76
N THR A 122 -19.52 4.87 5.80
CA THR A 122 -19.25 5.88 4.79
C THR A 122 -17.82 6.43 4.84
N THR A 123 -16.97 6.03 5.81
CA THR A 123 -15.53 6.35 5.81
C THR A 123 -14.75 5.60 4.74
N GLY A 124 -15.27 4.46 4.26
CA GLY A 124 -14.76 3.70 3.12
C GLY A 124 -15.71 3.79 1.93
N ARG A 125 -15.24 4.33 0.79
CA ARG A 125 -16.10 4.63 -0.36
C ARG A 125 -15.57 4.06 -1.66
N VAL A 126 -16.50 3.62 -2.52
CA VAL A 126 -16.21 3.40 -3.93
C VAL A 126 -16.54 4.68 -4.68
N THR A 127 -15.54 5.35 -5.22
CA THR A 127 -15.71 6.68 -5.84
C THR A 127 -15.91 6.61 -7.36
N GLY A 128 -15.63 5.46 -7.97
CA GLY A 128 -15.89 5.17 -9.38
C GLY A 128 -15.38 3.78 -9.76
N LEU A 129 -15.90 3.20 -10.84
CA LEU A 129 -15.58 1.84 -11.28
C LEU A 129 -14.65 1.79 -12.51
N SER A 130 -14.19 2.96 -12.95
CA SER A 130 -13.16 3.10 -13.98
C SER A 130 -12.02 3.94 -13.42
N PRO A 131 -10.78 3.83 -13.93
CA PRO A 131 -9.65 4.59 -13.39
C PRO A 131 -9.92 6.11 -13.33
N PHE A 132 -10.37 6.71 -14.43
CA PHE A 132 -10.72 8.14 -14.44
C PHE A 132 -11.97 8.47 -13.64
N GLY A 133 -12.97 7.58 -13.59
CA GLY A 133 -14.16 7.78 -12.74
C GLY A 133 -13.81 7.75 -11.25
N TYR A 134 -12.92 6.83 -10.86
CA TYR A 134 -12.36 6.71 -9.53
C TYR A 134 -11.61 8.00 -9.14
N ALA A 135 -10.68 8.45 -9.99
CA ALA A 135 -9.95 9.69 -9.78
C ALA A 135 -10.91 10.89 -9.65
N ALA A 136 -11.90 11.00 -10.55
CA ALA A 136 -12.92 12.06 -10.53
C ALA A 136 -13.66 12.14 -9.19
N GLY A 137 -14.07 11.01 -8.63
CA GLY A 137 -14.76 11.00 -7.33
C GLY A 137 -13.81 11.17 -6.14
N ALA A 138 -12.60 10.61 -6.18
CA ALA A 138 -11.65 10.67 -5.07
C ALA A 138 -11.00 12.05 -4.90
N MET A 139 -10.83 12.84 -5.98
CA MET A 139 -10.29 14.20 -5.91
C MET A 139 -11.06 15.14 -4.97
N TYR A 140 -12.36 14.93 -4.79
CA TYR A 140 -13.19 15.79 -3.93
C TYR A 140 -13.05 15.48 -2.43
N ILE A 141 -12.48 14.33 -2.06
CA ILE A 141 -12.29 13.95 -0.67
C ILE A 141 -11.27 14.90 -0.01
N SER A 142 -10.13 15.13 -0.66
CA SER A 142 -9.08 16.02 -0.14
C SER A 142 -9.59 17.43 0.15
N LYS A 143 -10.46 17.95 -0.73
CA LYS A 143 -11.03 19.29 -0.60
C LYS A 143 -12.08 19.44 0.50
N ASN A 144 -12.92 18.44 0.70
CA ASN A 144 -14.15 18.60 1.48
C ASN A 144 -14.05 18.04 2.91
N GLU A 145 -13.04 17.23 3.22
CA GLU A 145 -13.01 16.45 4.46
C GLU A 145 -11.82 16.77 5.37
N ASN A 146 -11.24 17.97 5.27
CA ASN A 146 -10.12 18.43 6.12
C ASN A 146 -8.92 17.46 6.09
N VAL A 147 -8.51 17.09 4.88
CA VAL A 147 -7.43 16.13 4.65
C VAL A 147 -6.09 16.86 4.69
N SER A 148 -5.17 16.46 5.59
CA SER A 148 -3.81 17.00 5.64
C SER A 148 -2.82 16.21 4.78
N ALA A 149 -3.14 14.94 4.48
CA ALA A 149 -2.37 14.14 3.55
C ALA A 149 -3.19 13.13 2.75
N ASN A 150 -2.83 12.97 1.48
CA ASN A 150 -3.38 12.00 0.57
C ASN A 150 -2.33 10.92 0.26
N ILE A 151 -2.64 9.68 0.62
CA ILE A 151 -1.74 8.55 0.47
C ILE A 151 -2.30 7.65 -0.63
N MET A 152 -1.63 7.64 -1.77
CA MET A 152 -2.04 6.94 -2.99
C MET A 152 -1.24 5.65 -3.07
N ILE A 153 -1.84 4.51 -2.76
CA ILE A 153 -1.17 3.22 -2.72
C ILE A 153 -2.00 2.13 -3.41
N GLY A 154 -1.46 1.53 -4.46
CA GLY A 154 -2.13 0.44 -5.16
C GLY A 154 -1.99 0.55 -6.67
N HIS A 155 -3.01 0.14 -7.39
CA HIS A 155 -2.98 0.17 -8.85
C HIS A 155 -3.50 1.49 -9.40
N PHE A 156 -2.61 2.25 -10.02
CA PHE A 156 -2.88 3.54 -10.64
C PHE A 156 -2.20 3.61 -12.00
N GLY A 157 -2.91 4.11 -13.00
CA GLY A 157 -2.36 4.53 -14.28
C GLY A 157 -2.16 6.05 -14.35
N PRO A 158 -2.25 6.63 -15.55
CA PRO A 158 -2.12 8.07 -15.77
C PRO A 158 -3.15 8.94 -15.02
N GLU A 159 -4.29 8.37 -14.64
CA GLU A 159 -5.32 9.06 -13.86
C GLU A 159 -4.83 9.54 -12.50
N ALA A 160 -3.74 8.97 -11.96
CA ALA A 160 -3.09 9.45 -10.74
C ALA A 160 -2.73 10.95 -10.82
N ALA A 161 -2.44 11.46 -12.02
CA ALA A 161 -2.08 12.86 -12.23
C ALA A 161 -3.19 13.81 -11.78
N LEU A 162 -4.45 13.40 -11.95
CA LEU A 162 -5.61 14.18 -11.51
C LEU A 162 -5.66 14.26 -9.98
N LEU A 163 -5.38 13.15 -9.30
CA LEU A 163 -5.37 13.08 -7.84
C LEU A 163 -4.18 13.85 -7.24
N THR A 164 -3.00 13.80 -7.87
CA THR A 164 -1.84 14.58 -7.42
C THR A 164 -2.07 16.08 -7.61
N GLU A 165 -2.59 16.48 -8.77
CA GLU A 165 -2.95 17.89 -9.06
C GLU A 165 -4.01 18.41 -8.07
N ALA A 166 -5.02 17.60 -7.74
CA ALA A 166 -6.02 17.98 -6.75
C ALA A 166 -5.41 18.13 -5.34
N SER A 167 -4.45 17.27 -4.99
CA SER A 167 -3.75 17.37 -3.70
C SER A 167 -2.89 18.63 -3.64
N ASP A 168 -2.17 18.95 -4.72
CA ASP A 168 -1.30 20.14 -4.80
C ASP A 168 -2.11 21.45 -4.72
N ARG A 169 -3.27 21.51 -5.41
CA ARG A 169 -4.18 22.67 -5.34
C ARG A 169 -4.67 23.00 -3.93
N GLU A 170 -4.89 21.97 -3.13
CA GLU A 170 -5.37 22.10 -1.75
C GLU A 170 -4.20 22.13 -0.74
N ASN A 171 -2.94 22.17 -1.20
CA ASN A 171 -1.72 22.12 -0.38
C ASN A 171 -1.66 20.89 0.55
N VAL A 172 -2.20 19.77 0.09
CA VAL A 172 -2.24 18.50 0.83
C VAL A 172 -0.98 17.70 0.54
N VAL A 173 -0.33 17.20 1.59
CA VAL A 173 0.87 16.35 1.43
C VAL A 173 0.47 15.06 0.69
N SER A 174 1.16 14.75 -0.40
CA SER A 174 0.89 13.57 -1.21
C SER A 174 2.03 12.55 -1.14
N ILE A 175 1.67 11.30 -0.88
CA ILE A 175 2.61 10.16 -0.89
C ILE A 175 2.10 9.12 -1.88
N GLY A 176 2.91 8.76 -2.87
CA GLY A 176 2.47 7.94 -4.00
C GLY A 176 3.21 6.61 -4.16
N ALA A 177 2.48 5.55 -4.49
CA ALA A 177 3.02 4.25 -4.83
C ALA A 177 2.12 3.53 -5.83
N SER A 178 2.69 3.04 -6.94
CA SER A 178 1.94 2.17 -7.85
C SER A 178 2.71 0.98 -8.39
N ASP A 179 2.01 -0.13 -8.60
CA ASP A 179 2.55 -1.31 -9.27
C ASP A 179 2.58 -1.18 -10.80
N GLU A 180 1.87 -0.22 -11.37
CA GLU A 180 1.83 0.06 -12.80
C GLU A 180 2.84 1.14 -13.16
N LEU A 181 3.66 0.89 -14.19
CA LEU A 181 4.77 1.76 -14.54
C LEU A 181 4.33 3.18 -14.93
N SER A 182 3.19 3.31 -15.61
CA SER A 182 2.67 4.61 -16.01
C SER A 182 2.23 5.45 -14.82
N GLY A 183 1.50 4.87 -13.86
CA GLY A 183 1.14 5.56 -12.62
C GLY A 183 2.33 5.80 -11.71
N GLN A 184 3.27 4.85 -11.61
CA GLN A 184 4.50 5.04 -10.86
C GLN A 184 5.30 6.25 -11.36
N ALA A 185 5.42 6.43 -12.69
CA ALA A 185 6.10 7.58 -13.27
C ALA A 185 5.38 8.91 -12.93
N VAL A 186 4.05 8.92 -13.00
CA VAL A 186 3.24 10.09 -12.64
C VAL A 186 3.38 10.42 -11.16
N LEU A 187 3.25 9.43 -10.28
CA LEU A 187 3.37 9.60 -8.83
C LEU A 187 4.77 10.07 -8.45
N PHE A 188 5.81 9.46 -9.02
CA PHE A 188 7.19 9.87 -8.79
C PHE A 188 7.45 11.33 -9.16
N ALA A 189 6.81 11.84 -10.22
CA ALA A 189 7.00 13.21 -10.68
C ALA A 189 6.13 14.26 -9.96
N ASN A 190 4.95 13.88 -9.45
CA ASN A 190 3.94 14.82 -8.98
C ASN A 190 3.56 14.68 -7.50
N THR A 191 4.16 13.75 -6.75
CA THR A 191 3.95 13.64 -5.30
C THR A 191 5.10 14.24 -4.51
N ASN A 192 4.86 14.59 -3.24
CA ASN A 192 5.94 15.09 -2.37
C ASN A 192 6.97 13.99 -2.08
N ASP A 193 6.51 12.76 -1.92
CA ASP A 193 7.34 11.57 -1.70
C ASP A 193 6.72 10.36 -2.41
N ALA A 194 7.54 9.57 -3.10
CA ALA A 194 7.08 8.37 -3.79
C ALA A 194 7.79 7.11 -3.30
N LEU A 195 7.02 6.04 -3.11
CA LEU A 195 7.54 4.68 -2.97
C LEU A 195 7.78 4.11 -4.37
N VAL A 196 8.94 3.52 -4.60
CA VAL A 196 9.30 3.02 -5.94
C VAL A 196 9.34 1.50 -5.95
N GLY A 197 8.56 0.90 -6.86
CA GLY A 197 8.58 -0.54 -7.11
C GLY A 197 8.19 -1.35 -5.88
N GLU A 198 9.13 -2.12 -5.33
CA GLU A 198 8.85 -3.02 -4.21
C GLU A 198 8.61 -2.35 -2.86
N GLU A 199 8.97 -1.06 -2.73
CA GLU A 199 8.76 -0.29 -1.51
C GLU A 199 7.27 -0.22 -1.13
N LEU A 200 6.37 -0.32 -2.11
CA LEU A 200 4.93 -0.44 -1.90
C LEU A 200 4.57 -1.61 -0.97
N PHE A 201 5.23 -2.77 -1.13
CA PHE A 201 4.97 -3.96 -0.33
C PHE A 201 5.62 -3.92 1.05
N ALA A 202 6.48 -2.94 1.31
CA ALA A 202 7.16 -2.75 2.59
C ALA A 202 6.31 -2.00 3.62
N THR A 203 5.28 -1.27 3.17
CA THR A 203 4.41 -0.42 4.00
C THR A 203 3.94 -1.09 5.29
N GLY A 204 3.40 -2.31 5.22
CA GLY A 204 2.97 -3.06 6.40
C GLY A 204 4.10 -3.34 7.39
N ALA A 205 5.30 -3.68 6.92
CA ALA A 205 6.44 -3.94 7.80
C ALA A 205 6.90 -2.68 8.55
N TYR A 206 6.86 -1.51 7.90
CA TYR A 206 7.29 -0.24 8.49
C TYR A 206 6.23 0.37 9.41
N LEU A 207 4.94 0.07 9.19
CA LEU A 207 3.85 0.50 10.08
C LEU A 207 3.69 -0.39 11.32
N GLY A 208 4.52 -1.43 11.45
CA GLY A 208 4.53 -2.30 12.62
C GLY A 208 3.50 -3.43 12.56
N ALA A 209 3.14 -3.91 11.36
CA ALA A 209 2.16 -4.97 11.16
C ALA A 209 2.59 -6.39 11.60
N GLY A 210 3.66 -6.46 12.38
CA GLY A 210 4.17 -7.67 12.99
C GLY A 210 5.18 -8.45 12.14
N PRO A 211 5.75 -9.53 12.72
CA PRO A 211 6.91 -10.22 12.15
C PRO A 211 6.68 -10.87 10.79
N SER A 212 5.43 -11.18 10.43
CA SER A 212 5.08 -11.78 9.14
C SER A 212 5.30 -10.83 7.97
N HIS A 213 5.04 -9.53 8.15
CA HIS A 213 5.28 -8.51 7.12
C HIS A 213 6.77 -8.24 6.94
N THR A 214 7.54 -8.25 8.03
CA THR A 214 8.99 -8.17 7.93
C THR A 214 9.56 -9.43 7.27
N ALA A 215 8.97 -10.61 7.52
CA ALA A 215 9.38 -11.86 6.91
C ALA A 215 9.08 -11.91 5.41
N SER A 216 7.91 -11.40 4.98
CA SER A 216 7.54 -11.37 3.56
C SER A 216 8.54 -10.59 2.72
N LEU A 217 9.10 -9.49 3.23
CA LEU A 217 10.16 -8.75 2.54
C LEU A 217 11.40 -9.61 2.30
N THR A 218 11.86 -10.33 3.32
CA THR A 218 13.02 -11.23 3.15
C THR A 218 12.72 -12.39 2.22
N VAL A 219 11.49 -12.93 2.24
CA VAL A 219 11.08 -13.97 1.27
C VAL A 219 11.12 -13.41 -0.15
N GLN A 220 10.57 -12.20 -0.37
CA GLN A 220 10.58 -11.55 -1.68
C GLN A 220 12.01 -11.33 -2.18
N ASP A 221 12.94 -10.89 -1.32
CA ASP A 221 14.35 -10.72 -1.67
C ASP A 221 15.02 -12.04 -2.06
N ILE A 222 14.78 -13.11 -1.30
CA ILE A 222 15.31 -14.46 -1.61
C ILE A 222 14.77 -14.94 -2.96
N MET A 223 13.46 -14.80 -3.21
CA MET A 223 12.84 -15.19 -4.48
C MET A 223 13.42 -14.37 -5.65
N ARG A 224 13.66 -13.08 -5.44
CA ARG A 224 14.28 -12.22 -6.46
C ARG A 224 15.70 -12.66 -6.80
N TRP A 225 16.53 -12.95 -5.80
CA TRP A 225 17.88 -13.46 -6.02
C TRP A 225 17.88 -14.82 -6.72
N LEU A 226 16.91 -15.69 -6.44
CA LEU A 226 16.73 -16.95 -7.16
C LEU A 226 16.43 -16.70 -8.64
N VAL A 227 15.49 -15.80 -8.94
CA VAL A 227 15.15 -15.42 -10.33
C VAL A 227 16.35 -14.81 -11.05
N ILE A 228 17.06 -13.87 -10.40
CA ILE A 228 18.28 -13.26 -10.96
C ILE A 228 19.32 -14.34 -11.27
N SER A 229 19.56 -15.26 -10.33
CA SER A 229 20.52 -16.36 -10.52
C SER A 229 20.12 -17.28 -11.66
N ALA A 230 18.83 -17.59 -11.81
CA ALA A 230 18.31 -18.41 -12.90
C ALA A 230 18.46 -17.70 -14.26
N LEU A 231 18.19 -16.40 -14.33
CA LEU A 231 18.35 -15.60 -15.55
C LEU A 231 19.83 -15.51 -15.96
N LEU A 232 20.73 -15.23 -15.01
CA LEU A 232 22.17 -15.17 -15.27
C LEU A 232 22.73 -16.53 -15.68
N GLY A 233 22.32 -17.60 -14.99
CA GLY A 233 22.71 -18.97 -15.32
C GLY A 233 22.23 -19.38 -16.71
N GLY A 234 20.98 -19.07 -17.06
CA GLY A 234 20.41 -19.32 -18.39
C GLY A 234 21.11 -18.51 -19.48
N ALA A 235 21.41 -17.23 -19.23
CA ALA A 235 22.15 -16.39 -20.17
C ALA A 235 23.58 -16.91 -20.41
N ALA A 236 24.28 -17.33 -19.34
CA ALA A 236 25.63 -17.90 -19.45
C ALA A 236 25.62 -19.24 -20.20
N ALA A 237 24.70 -20.14 -19.87
CA ALA A 237 24.59 -21.44 -20.53
C ALA A 237 24.28 -21.28 -22.04
N LYS A 238 23.44 -20.30 -22.40
CA LYS A 238 23.21 -19.92 -23.81
C LYS A 238 24.45 -19.35 -24.48
N PHE A 239 25.21 -18.51 -23.78
CA PHE A 239 26.46 -17.94 -24.30
C PHE A 239 27.52 -19.02 -24.60
N PHE A 240 27.60 -20.06 -23.78
CA PHE A 240 28.51 -21.19 -23.97
C PHE A 240 27.97 -22.29 -24.90
N GLY A 241 26.78 -22.12 -25.49
CA GLY A 241 26.19 -23.08 -26.44
C GLY A 241 25.74 -24.40 -25.81
N VAL A 242 25.49 -24.42 -24.49
CA VAL A 242 24.95 -25.59 -23.78
C VAL A 242 23.43 -25.72 -24.02
N ILE A 243 22.77 -24.60 -24.31
CA ILE A 243 21.36 -24.44 -24.69
C ILE A 243 21.21 -23.41 -25.79
#